data_AF-A0A6H0JJC2-F1
#
_entry.id   AF-A0A6H0JJC2-F1
#
_cell.length_a   1.000
_cell.length_b   1.000
_cell.length_c   1.000
_cell.angle_alpha   90.00
_cell.angle_beta   90.00
_cell.angle_gamma   90.00
#
_symmetry.space_group_name_H-M   'P 1'
#
loop_
_entity.id
_entity.type
_entity.pdbx_description
1 polymer ?
#
loop_
_entity_poly.entity_id
_entity_poly.type
_entity_poly.pdbx_seq_one_letter_code
_entity_poly.pdbx_strand_id
1 'polypeptide(L)'
;MRVAPPDRTSPTEPLQDPSLARYSERQLAVANTWATHFSLAGTARAKFIRHYLRSTSTTRCWCITVAADNGVRYTIMRAGPLLQVFDGQLIGAWECNPAHRIPASTPSPAGALKLLQRLQTFDDAVAVLSSYTKRAHDLATQMARVDLGLQRRLVYPSHSNKRYYAPRRQFYLKQIGAVLRTFRQAVDQNLLFAIRSVRCLSPQLYNWLAQGDQRRRLQMLKAQPILTPLLVDCEEGVWPHTTTNDNGESIRHFLPCPFSLLDSERPQATTMPCDWYLDMGRILGQVADEGISVINFFAWLFQAPRASIRFLSHVSPGRAGGALFHRKREGRHSGWHALLLAASLGNRRPITRAQWTAFYAAYNAIPWQIHNAKPDYNRLFNGCPSDWQDPAWLAITARLRDIKEFYTALDQGNSQVVRQARSALKAYLGHCTYRQAGNLVDDYHQVQRELRATVQSSLADLVDTDEYTTWEGMLPVGLIACPNGLQIAELRCPADLYAEHIALAHCIDSYDQAAYRGDCRLLSVREAGRPLASAELELRREHGEPLGRPWNPQHLSTVQLREFDNAPVPADSPAGQAYRWFMERIRSGAIATNLNWPDMTVHMTRFADGRWKAGLAEATAKWLLTRLENR
;
A
#
# COMPACT_ATOMS: atom_id res chain seq x y z
N MET A 1 65.03 5.05 24.08
CA MET A 1 65.95 6.19 24.16
C MET A 1 65.56 7.19 23.07
N ARG A 2 65.22 8.42 23.49
CA ARG A 2 65.01 9.67 22.74
C ARG A 2 63.89 9.79 21.68
N VAL A 3 62.91 10.61 22.07
CA VAL A 3 61.99 11.40 21.25
C VAL A 3 62.74 12.38 20.33
N ALA A 4 62.24 12.55 19.11
CA ALA A 4 62.40 13.75 18.28
C ALA A 4 60.99 14.28 17.90
N PRO A 5 60.82 15.60 17.67
CA PRO A 5 59.57 16.33 17.91
C PRO A 5 58.57 16.28 16.74
N PRO A 6 57.31 16.72 16.95
CA PRO A 6 56.29 16.71 15.92
C PRO A 6 56.57 17.81 14.90
N ASP A 7 56.65 17.44 13.63
CA ASP A 7 56.66 18.42 12.54
C ASP A 7 55.30 19.12 12.52
N ARG A 8 55.28 20.36 13.03
CA ARG A 8 54.18 21.31 12.88
C ARG A 8 54.08 21.65 11.40
N THR A 9 53.36 20.83 10.66
CA THR A 9 52.71 21.30 9.43
C THR A 9 51.57 22.21 9.86
N SER A 10 51.76 23.49 9.57
CA SER A 10 50.78 24.56 9.69
C SER A 10 49.42 24.13 9.16
N PRO A 11 48.30 24.63 9.75
CA PRO A 11 46.98 24.40 9.19
C PRO A 11 46.99 25.03 7.80
N THR A 12 47.00 24.20 6.76
CA THR A 12 46.83 24.68 5.40
C THR A 12 45.50 25.43 5.40
N GLU A 13 45.59 26.73 5.15
CA GLU A 13 44.45 27.63 5.08
C GLU A 13 43.30 26.94 4.34
N PRO A 14 42.05 27.02 4.83
CA PRO A 14 40.93 26.57 4.02
C PRO A 14 41.00 27.41 2.75
N LEU A 15 41.35 26.79 1.62
CA LEU A 15 41.24 27.35 0.28
C LEU A 15 39.88 28.05 0.21
N GLN A 16 39.87 29.37 0.45
CA GLN A 16 38.66 30.17 0.40
C GLN A 16 38.31 30.25 -1.06
N ASP A 17 37.48 29.31 -1.48
CA ASP A 17 36.90 29.33 -2.80
C ASP A 17 36.16 30.66 -2.98
N PRO A 18 36.65 31.57 -3.85
CA PRO A 18 36.11 32.92 -3.97
C PRO A 18 34.65 32.90 -4.45
N SER A 19 34.20 31.80 -5.06
CA SER A 19 32.80 31.62 -5.45
C SER A 19 31.83 31.46 -4.28
N LEU A 20 32.34 31.26 -3.06
CA LEU A 20 31.57 31.15 -1.82
C LEU A 20 31.32 32.49 -1.13
N ALA A 21 32.09 33.54 -1.45
CA ALA A 21 32.00 34.86 -0.81
C ALA A 21 30.63 35.54 -0.99
N ARG A 22 29.85 35.14 -2.00
CA ARG A 22 28.49 35.63 -2.26
C ARG A 22 27.41 35.05 -1.32
N TYR A 23 27.73 34.07 -0.49
CA TYR A 23 26.77 33.43 0.41
C TYR A 23 26.99 33.92 1.84
N SER A 24 25.90 34.10 2.58
CA SER A 24 25.95 34.50 3.99
C SER A 24 26.62 33.46 4.88
N GLU A 25 27.19 33.90 6.01
CA GLU A 25 27.78 33.01 7.02
C GLU A 25 26.81 31.90 7.47
N ARG A 26 25.52 32.24 7.62
CA ARG A 26 24.48 31.26 7.97
C ARG A 26 24.30 30.19 6.90
N GLN A 27 24.33 30.56 5.62
CA GLN A 27 24.23 29.60 4.52
C GLN A 27 25.47 28.68 4.49
N LEU A 28 26.66 29.25 4.67
CA LEU A 28 27.91 28.51 4.73
C LEU A 28 27.94 27.55 5.93
N ALA A 29 27.47 27.97 7.10
CA ALA A 29 27.35 27.13 8.29
C ALA A 29 26.45 25.92 8.04
N VAL A 30 25.26 26.14 7.46
CA VAL A 30 24.32 25.06 7.12
C VAL A 30 24.92 24.08 6.11
N ALA A 31 25.58 24.58 5.05
CA ALA A 31 26.23 23.72 4.07
C ALA A 31 27.35 22.88 4.71
N ASN A 32 28.14 23.46 5.61
CA ASN A 32 29.16 22.77 6.37
C ASN A 32 28.59 21.71 7.31
N THR A 33 27.46 21.98 7.98
CA THR A 33 26.76 20.99 8.82
C THR A 33 26.38 19.77 8.00
N TRP A 34 25.84 19.95 6.79
CA TRP A 34 25.47 18.81 5.93
C TRP A 34 26.67 18.08 5.38
N ALA A 35 27.72 18.80 4.98
CA ALA A 35 28.95 18.16 4.54
C ALA A 35 29.55 17.26 5.63
N THR A 36 29.49 17.69 6.90
CA THR A 36 29.89 16.88 8.06
C THR A 36 28.94 15.72 8.30
N HIS A 37 27.61 15.93 8.19
CA HIS A 37 26.62 14.85 8.30
C HIS A 37 26.86 13.71 7.30
N PHE A 38 27.34 14.03 6.09
CA PHE A 38 27.69 13.05 5.05
C PHE A 38 29.15 12.60 5.06
N SER A 39 29.91 12.94 6.11
CA SER A 39 31.33 12.57 6.27
C SER A 39 32.21 12.95 5.07
N LEU A 40 31.93 14.08 4.43
CA LEU A 40 32.68 14.55 3.25
C LEU A 40 33.94 15.30 3.68
N ALA A 41 35.07 14.94 3.07
CA ALA A 41 36.38 15.55 3.30
C ALA A 41 37.02 16.06 1.98
N GLY A 42 38.04 16.92 2.12
CA GLY A 42 38.87 17.39 1.01
C GLY A 42 38.08 18.00 -0.17
N THR A 43 38.44 17.59 -1.38
CA THR A 43 37.84 18.11 -2.62
C THR A 43 36.36 17.76 -2.77
N ALA A 44 35.92 16.62 -2.21
CA ALA A 44 34.51 16.22 -2.20
C ALA A 44 33.66 17.18 -1.34
N ARG A 45 34.18 17.62 -0.19
CA ARG A 45 33.54 18.63 0.67
C ARG A 45 33.37 19.96 -0.06
N ALA A 46 34.43 20.46 -0.70
CA ALA A 46 34.39 21.72 -1.43
C ALA A 46 33.38 21.66 -2.61
N LYS A 47 33.40 20.59 -3.40
CA LYS A 47 32.43 20.37 -4.50
C LYS A 47 30.99 20.32 -3.99
N PHE A 48 30.76 19.61 -2.88
CA PHE A 48 29.45 19.52 -2.24
C PHE A 48 28.95 20.89 -1.78
N ILE A 49 29.76 21.66 -1.04
CA ILE A 49 29.36 22.97 -0.51
C ILE A 49 28.98 23.92 -1.65
N ARG A 50 29.80 24.01 -2.70
CA ARG A 50 29.51 24.81 -3.91
C ARG A 50 28.18 24.42 -4.53
N HIS A 51 28.00 23.12 -4.75
CA HIS A 51 26.79 22.58 -5.40
C HIS A 51 25.55 22.81 -4.56
N TYR A 52 25.62 22.52 -3.27
CA TYR A 52 24.52 22.68 -2.32
C TYR A 52 24.04 24.12 -2.24
N LEU A 53 24.96 25.06 -2.07
CA LEU A 53 24.64 26.49 -1.98
C LEU A 53 24.05 27.02 -3.29
N ARG A 54 24.62 26.61 -4.42
CA ARG A 54 24.08 26.96 -5.75
C ARG A 54 22.67 26.37 -5.95
N SER A 55 22.47 25.10 -5.66
CA SER A 55 21.19 24.39 -5.84
C SER A 55 20.10 24.95 -4.94
N THR A 56 20.43 25.31 -3.69
CA THR A 56 19.47 25.82 -2.71
C THR A 56 19.22 27.32 -2.76
N SER A 57 19.98 28.06 -3.59
CA SER A 57 19.78 29.50 -3.82
C SER A 57 18.45 29.83 -4.53
N THR A 58 17.85 28.86 -5.23
CA THR A 58 16.56 29.02 -5.90
C THR A 58 15.65 27.85 -5.53
N THR A 59 14.36 28.11 -5.37
CA THR A 59 13.39 27.07 -4.99
C THR A 59 13.06 26.12 -6.14
N ARG A 60 13.39 26.49 -7.40
CA ARG A 60 13.01 25.79 -8.64
C ARG A 60 11.51 25.52 -8.73
N CYS A 61 10.72 26.33 -8.02
CA CYS A 61 9.27 26.31 -8.01
C CYS A 61 8.79 27.70 -8.39
N TRP A 62 8.07 27.81 -9.50
CA TRP A 62 7.48 29.06 -9.95
C TRP A 62 6.22 28.80 -10.77
N CYS A 63 5.37 29.82 -10.88
CA CYS A 63 4.18 29.80 -11.72
C CYS A 63 4.01 31.16 -12.37
N ILE A 64 3.68 31.19 -13.66
CA ILE A 64 3.43 32.41 -14.44
C ILE A 64 2.25 32.17 -15.36
N THR A 65 1.41 33.19 -15.52
CA THR A 65 0.35 33.21 -16.53
C THR A 65 0.71 34.25 -17.59
N VAL A 66 0.62 33.87 -18.85
CA VAL A 66 0.94 34.71 -20.02
C VAL A 66 -0.19 34.62 -21.04
N ALA A 67 -0.47 35.72 -21.71
CA ALA A 67 -1.35 35.72 -22.88
C ALA A 67 -0.48 35.59 -24.14
N ALA A 68 -0.84 34.67 -25.03
CA ALA A 68 -0.26 34.60 -26.36
C ALA A 68 -1.01 35.54 -27.32
N ASP A 69 -0.39 35.81 -28.47
CA ASP A 69 -0.92 36.76 -29.47
C ASP A 69 -2.28 36.34 -30.05
N ASN A 70 -2.59 35.04 -29.99
CA ASN A 70 -3.88 34.47 -30.36
C ASN A 70 -4.98 34.64 -29.28
N GLY A 71 -4.70 35.36 -28.19
CA GLY A 71 -5.63 35.59 -27.09
C GLY A 71 -5.71 34.46 -26.05
N VAL A 72 -5.06 33.32 -26.30
CA VAL A 72 -5.04 32.18 -25.38
C VAL A 72 -4.18 32.51 -24.17
N ARG A 73 -4.69 32.25 -22.96
CA ARG A 73 -3.95 32.40 -21.71
C ARG A 73 -3.34 31.08 -21.29
N TYR A 74 -2.01 31.03 -21.30
CA TYR A 74 -1.24 29.89 -20.81
C TYR A 74 -0.81 30.12 -19.37
N THR A 75 -0.98 29.12 -18.52
CA THR A 75 -0.41 29.13 -17.17
C THR A 75 0.65 28.03 -17.07
N ILE A 76 1.90 28.44 -16.87
CA ILE A 76 3.05 27.56 -16.79
C ILE A 76 3.47 27.45 -15.32
N MET A 77 3.63 26.24 -14.82
CA MET A 77 4.14 25.97 -13.48
C MET A 77 5.32 25.03 -13.54
N ARG A 78 6.40 25.39 -12.85
CA ARG A 78 7.51 24.50 -12.55
C ARG A 78 7.44 24.07 -11.09
N ALA A 79 7.61 22.78 -10.84
CA ALA A 79 7.83 22.17 -9.53
C ALA A 79 9.04 21.24 -9.59
N GLY A 80 10.25 21.80 -9.46
CA GLY A 80 11.49 21.05 -9.52
C GLY A 80 11.74 20.48 -10.92
N PRO A 81 11.73 19.14 -11.09
CA PRO A 81 11.84 18.49 -12.39
C PRO A 81 10.50 18.37 -13.13
N LEU A 82 9.36 18.76 -12.54
CA LEU A 82 8.10 18.80 -13.27
C LEU A 82 7.87 20.19 -13.86
N LEU A 83 7.55 20.27 -15.15
CA LEU A 83 6.94 21.44 -15.77
C LEU A 83 5.52 21.04 -16.18
N GLN A 84 4.50 21.80 -15.78
CA GLN A 84 3.13 21.59 -16.24
C GLN A 84 2.56 22.89 -16.81
N VAL A 85 1.74 22.77 -17.83
CA VAL A 85 1.13 23.89 -18.55
C VAL A 85 -0.36 23.66 -18.62
N PHE A 86 -1.11 24.71 -18.32
CA PHE A 86 -2.51 24.82 -18.67
C PHE A 86 -2.60 25.69 -19.93
N ASP A 87 -3.18 25.15 -21.00
CA ASP A 87 -3.30 25.83 -22.30
C ASP A 87 -4.60 26.63 -22.47
N GLY A 88 -5.37 26.78 -21.38
CA GLY A 88 -6.71 27.35 -21.40
C GLY A 88 -7.82 26.29 -21.34
N GLN A 89 -7.51 25.03 -21.66
CA GLN A 89 -8.46 23.92 -21.63
C GLN A 89 -7.90 22.68 -20.93
N LEU A 90 -6.70 22.23 -21.32
CA LEU A 90 -6.05 21.01 -20.87
C LEU A 90 -4.80 21.30 -20.03
N ILE A 91 -4.48 20.34 -19.17
CA ILE A 91 -3.26 20.33 -18.37
C ILE A 91 -2.29 19.32 -18.97
N GLY A 92 -1.19 19.80 -19.55
CA GLY A 92 -0.08 18.97 -20.01
C GLY A 92 1.14 19.10 -19.11
N ALA A 93 2.11 18.19 -19.25
CA ALA A 93 3.32 18.21 -18.45
C ALA A 93 4.56 17.63 -19.18
N TRP A 94 5.73 17.95 -18.63
CA TRP A 94 7.05 17.46 -19.04
C TRP A 94 7.89 17.09 -17.84
N GLU A 95 8.73 16.06 -18.00
CA GLU A 95 9.88 15.84 -17.13
C GLU A 95 11.03 16.73 -17.62
N CYS A 96 11.48 17.63 -16.77
CA CYS A 96 12.52 18.60 -17.09
C CYS A 96 13.85 17.89 -17.32
N ASN A 97 14.33 17.89 -18.56
CA ASN A 97 15.68 17.49 -18.90
C ASN A 97 16.55 18.73 -19.27
N PRO A 98 17.89 18.60 -19.33
CA PRO A 98 18.77 19.69 -19.72
C PRO A 98 18.48 20.25 -21.13
N ALA A 99 18.02 19.41 -22.07
CA ALA A 99 17.70 19.81 -23.43
C ALA A 99 16.50 20.77 -23.49
N HIS A 100 15.55 20.65 -22.56
CA HIS A 100 14.39 21.53 -22.45
C HIS A 100 14.75 22.97 -22.03
N ARG A 101 15.99 23.22 -21.54
CA ARG A 101 16.50 24.55 -21.11
C ARG A 101 15.49 25.34 -20.26
N ILE A 102 14.91 24.69 -19.25
CA ILE A 102 13.86 25.26 -18.39
C ILE A 102 14.51 26.15 -17.31
N PRO A 103 14.10 27.42 -17.18
CA PRO A 103 14.71 28.39 -16.26
C PRO A 103 14.45 28.04 -14.79
N ALA A 104 15.47 28.18 -13.94
CA ALA A 104 15.38 27.86 -12.51
C ALA A 104 14.49 28.83 -11.73
N SER A 105 14.47 30.10 -12.14
CA SER A 105 13.58 31.16 -11.65
C SER A 105 12.44 31.42 -12.63
N THR A 106 11.43 32.16 -12.18
CA THR A 106 10.32 32.59 -13.03
C THR A 106 10.85 33.34 -14.26
N PRO A 107 10.55 32.89 -15.50
CA PRO A 107 10.93 33.63 -16.69
C PRO A 107 10.14 34.92 -16.86
N SER A 108 10.62 35.83 -17.72
CA SER A 108 9.80 36.93 -18.21
C SER A 108 8.65 36.41 -19.09
N PRO A 109 7.57 37.19 -19.30
CA PRO A 109 6.47 36.78 -20.17
C PRO A 109 6.92 36.34 -21.58
N ALA A 110 7.81 37.12 -22.22
CA ALA A 110 8.39 36.76 -23.51
C ALA A 110 9.24 35.47 -23.45
N GLY A 111 9.96 35.25 -22.35
CA GLY A 111 10.71 34.02 -22.12
C GLY A 111 9.82 32.79 -21.93
N ALA A 112 8.66 32.96 -21.27
CA ALA A 112 7.65 31.92 -21.11
C ALA A 112 7.00 31.52 -22.45
N LEU A 113 6.67 32.49 -23.30
CA LEU A 113 6.14 32.21 -24.64
C LEU A 113 7.17 31.48 -25.52
N LYS A 114 8.44 31.90 -25.50
CA LYS A 114 9.54 31.19 -26.20
C LYS A 114 9.73 29.76 -25.67
N LEU A 115 9.49 29.54 -24.37
CA LEU A 115 9.54 28.20 -23.78
C LEU A 115 8.43 27.32 -24.34
N LEU A 116 7.19 27.83 -24.44
CA LEU A 116 6.06 27.10 -25.02
C LEU A 116 6.28 26.76 -26.49
N GLN A 117 6.76 27.71 -27.30
CA GLN A 117 7.06 27.47 -28.71
C GLN A 117 8.09 26.35 -28.93
N ARG A 118 9.04 26.20 -27.98
CA ARG A 118 10.03 25.12 -28.01
C ARG A 118 9.46 23.77 -27.59
N LEU A 119 8.51 23.77 -26.66
CA LEU A 119 7.87 22.57 -26.12
C LEU A 119 6.57 22.32 -26.90
N GLN A 120 6.71 21.75 -28.10
CA GLN A 120 5.61 21.63 -29.07
C GLN A 120 4.54 20.62 -28.65
N THR A 121 4.93 19.47 -28.11
CA THR A 121 4.03 18.41 -27.65
C THR A 121 4.29 18.10 -26.18
N PHE A 122 3.23 17.81 -25.43
CA PHE A 122 3.33 17.34 -24.06
C PHE A 122 4.06 15.99 -24.00
N ASP A 123 4.87 15.77 -22.97
CA ASP A 123 5.38 14.43 -22.66
C ASP A 123 4.30 13.62 -21.92
N ASP A 124 4.53 12.32 -21.73
CA ASP A 124 3.73 11.44 -20.86
C ASP A 124 3.96 11.69 -19.36
N ALA A 125 4.46 12.88 -19.00
CA ALA A 125 4.75 13.22 -17.62
C ALA A 125 3.45 13.40 -16.80
N VAL A 126 3.46 12.90 -15.56
CA VAL A 126 2.29 13.00 -14.68
C VAL A 126 2.26 14.36 -13.97
N ALA A 127 1.29 15.20 -14.35
CA ALA A 127 0.99 16.48 -13.72
C ALA A 127 0.49 16.32 -12.26
N VAL A 128 0.40 17.43 -11.51
CA VAL A 128 -0.15 17.42 -10.16
C VAL A 128 -1.10 18.60 -9.91
N LEU A 129 -2.15 18.35 -9.13
CA LEU A 129 -3.10 19.38 -8.66
C LEU A 129 -3.08 19.57 -7.13
N SER A 130 -2.32 18.76 -6.40
CA SER A 130 -2.20 18.83 -4.95
C SER A 130 -0.80 18.43 -4.48
N SER A 131 -0.30 19.15 -3.48
CA SER A 131 0.94 18.86 -2.77
C SER A 131 0.83 17.63 -1.86
N TYR A 132 -0.37 17.10 -1.63
CA TYR A 132 -0.61 15.92 -0.79
C TYR A 132 -0.52 14.59 -1.58
N THR A 133 -0.21 14.65 -2.88
CA THR A 133 -0.11 13.46 -3.73
C THR A 133 1.25 12.77 -3.56
N LYS A 134 1.32 11.43 -3.77
CA LYS A 134 2.59 10.68 -3.77
C LYS A 134 3.59 11.32 -4.73
N ARG A 135 3.15 11.68 -5.94
CA ARG A 135 3.97 12.37 -6.94
C ARG A 135 4.57 13.68 -6.43
N ALA A 136 3.80 14.53 -5.75
CA ALA A 136 4.34 15.76 -5.16
C ALA A 136 5.40 15.49 -4.08
N HIS A 137 5.20 14.45 -3.26
CA HIS A 137 6.19 14.00 -2.27
C HIS A 137 7.47 13.44 -2.93
N ASP A 138 7.32 12.73 -4.05
CA ASP A 138 8.45 12.21 -4.83
C ASP A 138 9.25 13.36 -5.46
N LEU A 139 8.58 14.36 -6.04
CA LEU A 139 9.21 15.58 -6.57
C LEU A 139 9.98 16.34 -5.47
N ALA A 140 9.36 16.51 -4.29
CA ALA A 140 10.02 17.15 -3.15
C ALA A 140 11.26 16.39 -2.67
N THR A 141 11.18 15.05 -2.68
CA THR A 141 12.31 14.18 -2.33
C THR A 141 13.41 14.26 -3.39
N GLN A 142 13.05 14.28 -4.67
CA GLN A 142 13.98 14.40 -5.78
C GLN A 142 14.71 15.75 -5.75
N MET A 143 14.03 16.87 -5.48
CA MET A 143 14.68 18.16 -5.31
C MET A 143 15.68 18.17 -4.15
N ALA A 144 15.32 17.58 -3.01
CA ALA A 144 16.23 17.42 -1.88
C ALA A 144 17.44 16.54 -2.24
N ARG A 145 17.26 15.51 -3.06
CA ARG A 145 18.39 14.71 -3.58
C ARG A 145 19.29 15.52 -4.50
N VAL A 146 18.70 16.29 -5.42
CA VAL A 146 19.46 17.12 -6.37
C VAL A 146 20.30 18.16 -5.63
N ASP A 147 19.83 18.70 -4.50
CA ASP A 147 20.60 19.63 -3.67
C ASP A 147 21.93 19.06 -3.16
N LEU A 148 22.01 17.74 -3.00
CA LEU A 148 23.21 17.11 -2.48
C LEU A 148 24.30 16.95 -3.54
N GLY A 149 23.96 16.76 -4.82
CA GLY A 149 24.95 16.59 -5.89
C GLY A 149 25.87 15.37 -5.71
N LEU A 150 25.49 14.42 -4.86
CA LEU A 150 26.26 13.22 -4.50
C LEU A 150 25.88 12.03 -5.39
N GLN A 151 26.77 11.02 -5.47
CA GLN A 151 26.52 9.78 -6.24
C GLN A 151 25.31 9.01 -5.72
N ARG A 152 24.50 8.43 -6.62
CA ARG A 152 23.18 7.80 -6.32
C ARG A 152 23.19 6.80 -5.14
N ARG A 153 24.29 6.08 -4.91
CA ARG A 153 24.42 5.06 -3.84
C ARG A 153 24.49 5.64 -2.41
N LEU A 154 24.98 6.87 -2.23
CA LEU A 154 25.16 7.52 -0.92
C LEU A 154 23.91 8.27 -0.42
N VAL A 155 22.87 8.35 -1.24
CA VAL A 155 21.85 9.42 -1.20
C VAL A 155 20.44 8.87 -1.00
N TYR A 156 20.27 7.58 -0.75
CA TYR A 156 18.93 7.07 -0.47
C TYR A 156 18.39 7.64 0.85
N PRO A 157 17.09 7.99 0.93
CA PRO A 157 16.42 8.35 2.19
C PRO A 157 16.38 7.15 3.16
N SER A 158 17.53 6.86 3.78
CA SER A 158 17.68 5.91 4.87
C SER A 158 17.37 6.59 6.22
N HIS A 159 17.26 5.79 7.28
CA HIS A 159 17.11 6.32 8.64
C HIS A 159 18.26 7.25 9.03
N SER A 160 19.49 6.92 8.65
CA SER A 160 20.68 7.75 8.92
C SER A 160 20.59 9.15 8.29
N ASN A 161 19.81 9.33 7.22
CA ASN A 161 19.71 10.60 6.49
C ASN A 161 18.38 11.35 6.70
N LYS A 162 17.52 10.86 7.61
CA LYS A 162 16.20 11.47 7.89
C LYS A 162 16.33 12.93 8.37
N ARG A 163 17.40 13.24 9.12
CA ARG A 163 17.70 14.59 9.63
C ARG A 163 17.80 15.63 8.52
N TYR A 164 18.30 15.23 7.34
CA TYR A 164 18.34 16.08 6.15
C TYR A 164 17.01 16.05 5.38
N TYR A 165 16.54 14.85 5.04
CA TYR A 165 15.42 14.70 4.11
C TYR A 165 14.08 15.16 4.66
N ALA A 166 13.80 14.95 5.95
CA ALA A 166 12.51 15.33 6.54
C ALA A 166 12.24 16.84 6.44
N PRO A 167 13.12 17.74 6.95
CA PRO A 167 12.89 19.18 6.85
C PRO A 167 12.98 19.68 5.40
N ARG A 168 13.89 19.14 4.58
CA ARG A 168 14.03 19.57 3.18
C ARG A 168 12.82 19.19 2.32
N ARG A 169 12.27 17.99 2.50
CA ARG A 169 11.04 17.56 1.82
C ARG A 169 9.86 18.45 2.23
N GLN A 170 9.72 18.76 3.52
CA GLN A 170 8.64 19.66 3.99
C GLN A 170 8.78 21.07 3.41
N PHE A 171 10.00 21.62 3.35
CA PHE A 171 10.28 22.89 2.71
C PHE A 171 9.81 22.88 1.24
N TYR A 172 10.20 21.88 0.46
CA TYR A 172 9.81 21.79 -0.94
C TYR A 172 8.31 21.54 -1.14
N LEU A 173 7.67 20.74 -0.30
CA LEU A 173 6.21 20.56 -0.35
C LEU A 173 5.46 21.88 -0.13
N LYS A 174 5.96 22.75 0.76
CA LYS A 174 5.40 24.10 0.96
C LYS A 174 5.53 24.95 -0.30
N GLN A 175 6.68 24.90 -0.99
CA GLN A 175 6.92 25.62 -2.25
C GLN A 175 6.01 25.10 -3.38
N ILE A 176 5.92 23.77 -3.54
CA ILE A 176 5.02 23.11 -4.50
C ILE A 176 3.57 23.53 -4.23
N GLY A 177 3.14 23.49 -2.97
CA GLY A 177 1.78 23.90 -2.58
C GLY A 177 1.47 25.37 -2.86
N ALA A 178 2.46 26.26 -2.74
CA ALA A 178 2.30 27.68 -3.07
C ALA A 178 2.09 27.89 -4.58
N VAL A 179 2.95 27.32 -5.43
CA VAL A 179 2.82 27.46 -6.89
C VAL A 179 1.57 26.77 -7.44
N LEU A 180 1.16 25.64 -6.86
CA LEU A 180 -0.09 24.96 -7.20
C LEU A 180 -1.33 25.76 -6.83
N ARG A 181 -1.26 26.63 -5.82
CA ARG A 181 -2.37 27.52 -5.48
C ARG A 181 -2.61 28.51 -6.61
N THR A 182 -1.54 29.14 -7.12
CA THR A 182 -1.59 30.05 -8.26
C THR A 182 -2.05 29.32 -9.53
N PHE A 183 -1.45 28.16 -9.83
CA PHE A 183 -1.83 27.37 -11.01
C PHE A 183 -3.33 27.05 -11.03
N ARG A 184 -3.88 26.56 -9.90
CA ARG A 184 -5.30 26.20 -9.80
C ARG A 184 -6.27 27.36 -9.90
N GLN A 185 -5.83 28.60 -9.73
CA GLN A 185 -6.69 29.78 -9.94
C GLN A 185 -6.95 30.03 -11.43
N ALA A 186 -6.05 29.57 -12.31
CA ALA A 186 -6.20 29.74 -13.76
C ALA A 186 -7.05 28.65 -14.42
N VAL A 187 -7.10 27.48 -13.80
CA VAL A 187 -7.85 26.29 -14.26
C VAL A 187 -9.37 26.52 -14.13
N ASP A 188 -10.19 25.83 -14.92
CA ASP A 188 -11.67 25.91 -14.82
C ASP A 188 -12.14 25.52 -13.40
N GLN A 189 -12.78 26.45 -12.71
CA GLN A 189 -13.21 26.28 -11.32
C GLN A 189 -14.39 25.31 -11.17
N ASN A 190 -15.26 25.18 -12.18
CA ASN A 190 -16.37 24.24 -12.19
C ASN A 190 -15.86 22.81 -12.30
N LEU A 191 -14.92 22.57 -13.22
CA LEU A 191 -14.27 21.26 -13.37
C LEU A 191 -13.44 20.91 -12.14
N LEU A 192 -12.68 21.88 -11.62
CA LEU A 192 -11.91 21.70 -10.39
C LEU A 192 -12.80 21.37 -9.18
N PHE A 193 -13.97 22.01 -9.07
CA PHE A 193 -14.96 21.68 -8.05
C PHE A 193 -15.53 20.27 -8.24
N ALA A 194 -15.85 19.87 -9.47
CA ALA A 194 -16.39 18.55 -9.78
C ALA A 194 -15.44 17.43 -9.34
N ILE A 195 -14.15 17.50 -9.71
CA ILE A 195 -13.16 16.48 -9.34
C ILE A 195 -12.86 16.45 -7.83
N ARG A 196 -12.98 17.61 -7.15
CA ARG A 196 -12.88 17.69 -5.67
C ARG A 196 -14.06 17.02 -4.99
N SER A 197 -15.28 17.21 -5.52
CA SER A 197 -16.51 16.65 -4.95
C SER A 197 -16.49 15.12 -4.92
N VAL A 198 -15.85 14.49 -5.92
CA VAL A 198 -15.67 13.04 -5.99
C VAL A 198 -14.39 12.53 -5.30
N ARG A 199 -13.65 13.42 -4.62
CA ARG A 199 -12.39 13.13 -3.93
C ARG A 199 -11.30 12.53 -4.83
N CYS A 200 -11.29 12.92 -6.10
CA CYS A 200 -10.28 12.49 -7.06
C CYS A 200 -9.66 13.73 -7.72
N LEU A 201 -8.66 14.35 -7.07
CA LEU A 201 -8.00 15.54 -7.59
C LEU A 201 -6.93 15.17 -8.64
N SER A 202 -7.36 14.45 -9.68
CA SER A 202 -6.51 13.95 -10.76
C SER A 202 -6.50 14.93 -11.95
N PRO A 203 -5.31 15.27 -12.49
CA PRO A 203 -5.21 15.98 -13.77
C PRO A 203 -5.80 15.20 -14.95
N GLN A 204 -5.71 13.87 -14.96
CA GLN A 204 -6.28 13.03 -16.03
C GLN A 204 -7.80 13.13 -16.03
N LEU A 205 -8.44 13.00 -14.87
CA LEU A 205 -9.89 13.23 -14.74
C LEU A 205 -10.29 14.67 -15.10
N TYR A 206 -9.48 15.66 -14.75
CA TYR A 206 -9.71 17.05 -15.17
C TYR A 206 -9.71 17.16 -16.71
N ASN A 207 -8.66 16.67 -17.36
CA ASN A 207 -8.53 16.71 -18.82
C ASN A 207 -9.67 15.94 -19.50
N TRP A 208 -10.04 14.78 -18.95
CA TRP A 208 -11.17 14.01 -19.45
C TRP A 208 -12.47 14.80 -19.42
N LEU A 209 -12.75 15.57 -18.37
CA LEU A 209 -13.93 16.43 -18.32
C LEU A 209 -13.86 17.63 -19.27
N ALA A 210 -12.65 18.16 -19.49
CA ALA A 210 -12.41 19.33 -20.35
C ALA A 210 -12.44 18.99 -21.85
N GLN A 211 -12.30 17.71 -22.20
CA GLN A 211 -12.39 17.20 -23.57
C GLN A 211 -13.83 16.77 -23.90
N GLY A 212 -14.24 16.86 -25.17
CA GLY A 212 -15.54 16.37 -25.64
C GLY A 212 -16.74 17.20 -25.14
N ASP A 213 -17.90 16.55 -24.96
CA ASP A 213 -19.10 17.19 -24.42
C ASP A 213 -18.99 17.31 -22.90
N GLN A 214 -18.44 18.43 -22.45
CA GLN A 214 -18.24 18.76 -21.04
C GLN A 214 -19.53 18.57 -20.21
N ARG A 215 -20.71 18.91 -20.75
CA ARG A 215 -21.98 18.79 -20.04
C ARG A 215 -22.33 17.32 -19.81
N ARG A 216 -22.23 16.48 -20.84
CA ARG A 216 -22.51 15.04 -20.72
C ARG A 216 -21.48 14.33 -19.83
N ARG A 217 -20.20 14.67 -19.94
CA ARG A 217 -19.15 14.10 -19.08
C ARG A 217 -19.32 14.47 -17.61
N LEU A 218 -19.70 15.72 -17.31
CA LEU A 218 -20.07 16.13 -15.95
C LEU A 218 -21.32 15.40 -15.43
N GLN A 219 -22.32 15.16 -16.29
CA GLN A 219 -23.49 14.36 -15.93
C GLN A 219 -23.10 12.91 -15.62
N MET A 220 -22.24 12.29 -16.43
CA MET A 220 -21.72 10.94 -16.18
C MET A 220 -20.92 10.86 -14.88
N LEU A 221 -20.07 11.85 -14.58
CA LEU A 221 -19.33 11.91 -13.33
C LEU A 221 -20.28 12.01 -12.11
N LYS A 222 -21.33 12.82 -12.21
CA LYS A 222 -22.37 12.93 -11.16
C LYS A 222 -23.16 11.63 -11.01
N ALA A 223 -23.48 10.98 -12.12
CA ALA A 223 -24.23 9.73 -12.14
C ALA A 223 -23.42 8.55 -11.57
N GLN A 224 -22.10 8.53 -11.76
CA GLN A 224 -21.21 7.48 -11.24
C GLN A 224 -19.94 8.08 -10.64
N PRO A 225 -20.00 8.61 -9.40
CA PRO A 225 -18.91 9.39 -8.82
C PRO A 225 -17.72 8.56 -8.33
N ILE A 226 -17.83 7.23 -8.28
CA ILE A 226 -16.77 6.33 -7.83
C ILE A 226 -16.14 5.59 -9.02
N LEU A 227 -16.96 4.91 -9.83
CA LEU A 227 -16.48 4.06 -10.94
C LEU A 227 -15.90 4.88 -12.10
N THR A 228 -16.50 6.03 -12.46
CA THR A 228 -16.00 6.87 -13.55
C THR A 228 -14.57 7.38 -13.27
N PRO A 229 -14.27 8.03 -12.14
CA PRO A 229 -12.89 8.41 -11.81
C PRO A 229 -11.90 7.24 -11.72
N LEU A 230 -12.37 6.08 -11.24
CA LEU A 230 -11.55 4.87 -11.13
C LEU A 230 -11.11 4.32 -12.47
N LEU A 231 -11.92 4.46 -13.51
CA LEU A 231 -11.58 3.96 -14.84
C LEU A 231 -10.86 5.01 -15.69
N VAL A 232 -11.21 6.31 -15.56
CA VAL A 232 -10.54 7.39 -16.30
C VAL A 232 -9.04 7.44 -15.98
N ASP A 233 -8.66 7.33 -14.71
CA ASP A 233 -7.24 7.40 -14.36
C ASP A 233 -6.56 6.00 -14.42
N CYS A 234 -7.20 4.95 -14.95
CA CYS A 234 -6.72 3.56 -14.84
C CYS A 234 -5.54 3.33 -15.80
N GLU A 235 -4.50 2.62 -15.34
CA GLU A 235 -3.31 2.37 -16.16
C GLU A 235 -3.53 1.23 -17.17
N GLU A 236 -4.44 0.30 -16.87
CA GLU A 236 -4.82 -0.79 -17.79
C GLU A 236 -6.29 -0.69 -18.12
N GLY A 237 -6.63 -0.83 -19.40
CA GLY A 237 -8.03 -0.87 -19.77
C GLY A 237 -8.70 -2.20 -19.47
N VAL A 238 -10.00 -2.11 -19.26
CA VAL A 238 -10.84 -3.23 -18.86
C VAL A 238 -11.74 -3.58 -20.03
N TRP A 239 -11.75 -4.84 -20.41
CA TRP A 239 -12.74 -5.37 -21.34
C TRP A 239 -13.18 -6.76 -20.89
N PRO A 240 -14.50 -7.04 -20.82
CA PRO A 240 -14.97 -8.32 -20.35
C PRO A 240 -14.56 -9.43 -21.31
N HIS A 241 -14.05 -10.54 -20.78
CA HIS A 241 -13.55 -11.67 -21.56
C HIS A 241 -13.86 -12.99 -20.87
N THR A 242 -13.98 -14.04 -21.66
CA THR A 242 -13.95 -15.43 -21.15
C THR A 242 -12.53 -15.98 -21.29
N THR A 243 -12.20 -16.94 -20.43
CA THR A 243 -10.93 -17.67 -20.45
C THR A 243 -11.28 -19.13 -20.68
N THR A 244 -11.05 -19.63 -21.89
CA THR A 244 -11.36 -21.03 -22.22
C THR A 244 -10.51 -21.52 -23.38
N ASN A 245 -9.85 -22.66 -23.19
CA ASN A 245 -9.95 -23.76 -24.14
C ASN A 245 -9.92 -25.11 -23.40
N ASP A 246 -10.46 -26.15 -24.03
CA ASP A 246 -10.56 -27.52 -23.50
C ASP A 246 -9.20 -28.23 -23.34
N ASN A 247 -8.11 -27.57 -23.77
CA ASN A 247 -6.73 -28.07 -23.75
C ASN A 247 -5.84 -27.41 -22.68
N GLY A 248 -6.38 -26.48 -21.87
CA GLY A 248 -5.64 -25.83 -20.78
C GLY A 248 -4.78 -24.62 -21.15
N GLU A 249 -4.88 -24.10 -22.38
CA GLU A 249 -4.25 -22.83 -22.79
C GLU A 249 -5.15 -21.63 -22.45
N SER A 250 -4.56 -20.60 -21.88
CA SER A 250 -5.28 -19.40 -21.42
C SER A 250 -5.46 -18.40 -22.57
N ILE A 251 -6.42 -18.65 -23.47
CA ILE A 251 -6.80 -17.69 -24.51
C ILE A 251 -7.92 -16.78 -23.97
N ARG A 252 -7.72 -15.45 -24.06
CA ARG A 252 -8.74 -14.45 -23.68
C ARG A 252 -9.66 -14.18 -24.87
N HIS A 253 -10.93 -14.57 -24.74
CA HIS A 253 -11.96 -14.23 -25.72
C HIS A 253 -12.72 -12.98 -25.26
N PHE A 254 -12.41 -11.82 -25.85
CA PHE A 254 -13.07 -10.57 -25.55
C PHE A 254 -14.52 -10.56 -26.03
N LEU A 255 -15.46 -10.28 -25.12
CA LEU A 255 -16.89 -10.27 -25.40
C LEU A 255 -17.26 -9.12 -26.36
N PRO A 256 -18.27 -9.28 -27.22
CA PRO A 256 -18.78 -8.18 -28.04
C PRO A 256 -19.38 -7.06 -27.17
N CYS A 257 -19.25 -5.82 -27.64
CA CYS A 257 -19.87 -4.68 -27.00
C CYS A 257 -21.35 -4.56 -27.43
N PRO A 258 -22.31 -4.50 -26.49
CA PRO A 258 -23.72 -4.31 -26.83
C PRO A 258 -24.02 -2.91 -27.36
N PHE A 259 -23.05 -2.01 -27.34
CA PHE A 259 -23.13 -0.67 -27.91
C PHE A 259 -22.27 -0.63 -29.17
N SER A 260 -22.92 -0.69 -30.34
CA SER A 260 -22.25 -0.81 -31.64
C SER A 260 -21.21 0.28 -31.90
N LEU A 261 -21.44 1.50 -31.38
CA LEU A 261 -20.52 2.64 -31.47
C LEU A 261 -19.16 2.39 -30.79
N LEU A 262 -19.08 1.41 -29.88
CA LEU A 262 -17.88 1.09 -29.12
C LEU A 262 -17.26 -0.25 -29.53
N ASP A 263 -17.92 -1.07 -30.37
CA ASP A 263 -17.40 -2.40 -30.72
C ASP A 263 -16.11 -2.32 -31.55
N SER A 264 -15.86 -1.20 -32.24
CA SER A 264 -14.59 -0.92 -32.92
C SER A 264 -13.41 -0.78 -31.96
N GLU A 265 -13.65 -0.47 -30.69
CA GLU A 265 -12.61 -0.37 -29.64
C GLU A 265 -12.31 -1.74 -29.01
N ARG A 266 -13.00 -2.82 -29.44
CA ARG A 266 -12.81 -4.17 -28.90
C ARG A 266 -11.40 -4.70 -29.22
N PRO A 267 -10.65 -5.18 -28.21
CA PRO A 267 -9.35 -5.78 -28.45
C PRO A 267 -9.43 -7.05 -29.30
N GLN A 268 -8.47 -7.24 -30.22
CA GLN A 268 -8.36 -8.45 -31.03
C GLN A 268 -7.61 -9.56 -30.27
N ALA A 269 -8.09 -10.80 -30.37
CA ALA A 269 -7.66 -11.92 -29.52
C ALA A 269 -6.23 -12.46 -29.81
N THR A 270 -5.61 -12.10 -30.94
CA THR A 270 -4.43 -12.81 -31.47
C THR A 270 -3.12 -12.01 -31.49
N THR A 271 -3.13 -10.73 -31.16
CA THR A 271 -1.94 -9.86 -31.30
C THR A 271 -1.98 -8.69 -30.31
N MET A 272 -2.16 -8.97 -29.02
CA MET A 272 -1.85 -7.96 -28.00
C MET A 272 -0.36 -8.08 -27.66
N PRO A 273 0.55 -7.26 -28.22
CA PRO A 273 1.85 -7.10 -27.60
C PRO A 273 1.63 -6.69 -26.14
N CYS A 274 2.55 -7.09 -25.25
CA CYS A 274 2.47 -6.84 -23.81
C CYS A 274 2.27 -5.35 -23.42
N ASP A 275 2.34 -4.43 -24.37
CA ASP A 275 2.28 -2.98 -24.20
C ASP A 275 1.03 -2.30 -24.82
N TRP A 276 0.03 -3.05 -25.35
CA TRP A 276 -1.20 -2.41 -25.83
C TRP A 276 -2.17 -2.12 -24.68
N TYR A 277 -2.19 -0.88 -24.21
CA TYR A 277 -3.10 -0.41 -23.18
C TYR A 277 -4.40 0.12 -23.81
N LEU A 278 -5.52 -0.49 -23.44
CA LEU A 278 -6.84 0.01 -23.82
C LEU A 278 -7.12 1.34 -23.08
N ASP A 279 -7.29 2.43 -23.83
CA ASP A 279 -7.54 3.77 -23.26
C ASP A 279 -8.99 3.90 -22.77
N MET A 280 -9.19 3.61 -21.49
CA MET A 280 -10.50 3.76 -20.85
C MET A 280 -10.99 5.21 -20.78
N GLY A 281 -10.08 6.19 -20.73
CA GLY A 281 -10.47 7.60 -20.75
C GLY A 281 -11.19 7.95 -22.04
N ARG A 282 -10.63 7.52 -23.19
CA ARG A 282 -11.26 7.68 -24.50
C ARG A 282 -12.62 6.97 -24.59
N ILE A 283 -12.70 5.70 -24.21
CA ILE A 283 -13.94 4.91 -24.28
C ILE A 283 -15.03 5.53 -23.42
N LEU A 284 -14.71 5.93 -22.18
CA LEU A 284 -15.67 6.60 -21.30
C LEU A 284 -16.07 7.97 -21.84
N GLY A 285 -15.15 8.66 -22.50
CA GLY A 285 -15.45 9.90 -23.21
C GLY A 285 -16.51 9.69 -24.27
N GLN A 286 -16.34 8.69 -25.14
CA GLN A 286 -17.35 8.29 -26.15
C GLN A 286 -18.67 7.87 -25.50
N VAL A 287 -18.65 7.06 -24.43
CA VAL A 287 -19.86 6.68 -23.67
C VAL A 287 -20.65 7.91 -23.22
N ALA A 288 -19.96 8.89 -22.65
CA ALA A 288 -20.60 10.13 -22.21
C ALA A 288 -21.10 10.96 -23.39
N ASP A 289 -20.24 11.21 -24.38
CA ASP A 289 -20.49 12.12 -25.49
C ASP A 289 -21.64 11.60 -26.38
N GLU A 290 -21.75 10.29 -26.57
CA GLU A 290 -22.84 9.65 -27.33
C GLU A 290 -24.12 9.47 -26.49
N GLY A 291 -24.08 9.75 -25.18
CA GLY A 291 -25.24 9.62 -24.29
C GLY A 291 -25.62 8.17 -23.98
N ILE A 292 -24.66 7.26 -24.05
CA ILE A 292 -24.86 5.85 -23.68
C ILE A 292 -25.18 5.75 -22.18
N SER A 293 -26.14 4.89 -21.82
CA SER A 293 -26.52 4.68 -20.43
C SER A 293 -25.33 4.13 -19.62
N VAL A 294 -24.79 4.98 -18.75
CA VAL A 294 -23.64 4.67 -17.87
C VAL A 294 -23.91 3.43 -17.01
N ILE A 295 -25.13 3.26 -16.53
CA ILE A 295 -25.52 2.08 -15.72
C ILE A 295 -25.43 0.80 -16.56
N ASN A 296 -25.94 0.83 -17.79
CA ASN A 296 -25.90 -0.33 -18.67
C ASN A 296 -24.47 -0.63 -19.13
N PHE A 297 -23.70 0.41 -19.43
CA PHE A 297 -22.29 0.28 -19.80
C PHE A 297 -21.47 -0.37 -18.68
N PHE A 298 -21.51 0.14 -17.45
CA PHE A 298 -20.76 -0.48 -16.35
C PHE A 298 -21.27 -1.86 -15.95
N ALA A 299 -22.57 -2.13 -16.08
CA ALA A 299 -23.10 -3.47 -15.83
C ALA A 299 -22.52 -4.49 -16.83
N TRP A 300 -22.41 -4.12 -18.10
CA TRP A 300 -21.74 -4.95 -19.11
C TRP A 300 -20.23 -5.02 -18.88
N LEU A 301 -19.55 -3.89 -18.70
CA LEU A 301 -18.09 -3.82 -18.56
C LEU A 301 -17.58 -4.72 -17.43
N PHE A 302 -18.25 -4.66 -16.28
CA PHE A 302 -17.87 -5.42 -15.09
C PHE A 302 -18.59 -6.77 -14.95
N GLN A 303 -19.45 -7.14 -15.90
CA GLN A 303 -20.31 -8.33 -15.82
C GLN A 303 -21.07 -8.38 -14.48
N ALA A 304 -21.57 -7.21 -14.05
CA ALA A 304 -22.18 -7.01 -12.74
C ALA A 304 -23.68 -6.72 -12.85
N PRO A 305 -24.51 -7.11 -11.87
CA PRO A 305 -25.94 -6.78 -11.88
C PRO A 305 -26.17 -5.27 -11.94
N ARG A 306 -27.11 -4.83 -12.78
CA ARG A 306 -27.49 -3.41 -12.90
C ARG A 306 -27.86 -2.79 -11.54
N ALA A 307 -28.49 -3.56 -10.65
CA ALA A 307 -28.84 -3.11 -9.31
C ALA A 307 -27.61 -2.75 -8.45
N SER A 308 -26.49 -3.46 -8.61
CA SER A 308 -25.23 -3.16 -7.93
C SER A 308 -24.62 -1.86 -8.45
N ILE A 309 -24.64 -1.66 -9.77
CA ILE A 309 -24.16 -0.42 -10.40
C ILE A 309 -25.02 0.78 -9.97
N ARG A 310 -26.35 0.62 -9.94
CA ARG A 310 -27.27 1.66 -9.42
C ARG A 310 -27.04 1.95 -7.95
N PHE A 311 -26.78 0.94 -7.13
CA PHE A 311 -26.42 1.17 -5.74
C PHE A 311 -25.19 2.06 -5.64
N LEU A 312 -24.11 1.74 -6.37
CA LEU A 312 -22.88 2.53 -6.38
C LEU A 312 -23.08 3.97 -6.88
N SER A 313 -24.04 4.24 -7.79
CA SER A 313 -24.37 5.63 -8.18
C SER A 313 -24.89 6.50 -7.04
N HIS A 314 -25.53 5.89 -6.03
CA HIS A 314 -26.07 6.61 -4.87
C HIS A 314 -25.07 6.70 -3.72
N VAL A 315 -23.93 6.01 -3.80
CA VAL A 315 -22.92 6.02 -2.75
C VAL A 315 -21.98 7.21 -2.92
N SER A 316 -21.92 8.05 -1.89
CA SER A 316 -20.93 9.14 -1.87
C SER A 316 -19.51 8.57 -1.74
N PRO A 317 -18.53 9.08 -2.52
CA PRO A 317 -17.11 8.79 -2.33
C PRO A 317 -16.60 9.13 -0.91
N GLY A 318 -17.31 10.00 -0.18
CA GLY A 318 -16.99 10.29 1.21
C GLY A 318 -17.29 9.16 2.20
N ARG A 319 -18.12 8.19 1.80
CA ARG A 319 -18.50 7.02 2.61
C ARG A 319 -17.69 5.79 2.22
N ALA A 320 -17.73 5.40 0.94
CA ALA A 320 -17.03 4.22 0.44
C ALA A 320 -15.52 4.43 0.20
N GLY A 321 -15.08 5.68 0.04
CA GLY A 321 -13.76 6.00 -0.49
C GLY A 321 -13.84 6.50 -1.93
N GLY A 322 -12.94 7.42 -2.29
CA GLY A 322 -12.80 7.87 -3.68
C GLY A 322 -11.86 6.98 -4.48
N ALA A 323 -11.74 7.23 -5.79
CA ALA A 323 -10.92 6.40 -6.68
C ALA A 323 -9.47 6.18 -6.21
N LEU A 324 -8.82 7.22 -5.68
CA LEU A 324 -7.44 7.13 -5.18
C LEU A 324 -7.31 6.19 -3.96
N PHE A 325 -8.33 6.13 -3.10
CA PHE A 325 -8.35 5.20 -1.97
C PHE A 325 -8.40 3.76 -2.45
N HIS A 326 -9.30 3.48 -3.39
CA HIS A 326 -9.50 2.15 -3.95
C HIS A 326 -8.29 1.63 -4.71
N ARG A 327 -7.61 2.49 -5.47
CA ARG A 327 -6.34 2.13 -6.11
C ARG A 327 -5.21 1.87 -5.14
N LYS A 328 -5.10 2.68 -4.08
CA LYS A 328 -4.10 2.40 -3.04
C LYS A 328 -4.34 1.02 -2.42
N ARG A 329 -5.62 0.62 -2.28
CA ARG A 329 -5.99 -0.66 -1.67
C ARG A 329 -5.76 -1.86 -2.58
N GLU A 330 -6.31 -1.85 -3.81
CA GLU A 330 -6.34 -3.04 -4.66
C GLU A 330 -5.24 -3.06 -5.74
N GLY A 331 -4.58 -1.93 -6.00
CA GLY A 331 -3.57 -1.78 -7.05
C GLY A 331 -4.00 -0.82 -8.16
N ARG A 332 -3.08 -0.52 -9.09
CA ARG A 332 -3.31 0.45 -10.18
C ARG A 332 -4.14 -0.11 -11.34
N HIS A 333 -4.12 -1.43 -11.49
CA HIS A 333 -4.85 -2.20 -12.50
C HIS A 333 -6.22 -2.68 -12.02
N SER A 334 -6.66 -2.19 -10.85
CA SER A 334 -7.90 -2.61 -10.18
C SER A 334 -8.47 -1.48 -9.31
N GLY A 335 -9.39 -1.81 -8.39
CA GLY A 335 -10.02 -0.85 -7.47
C GLY A 335 -11.52 -1.03 -7.31
N TRP A 336 -12.14 -1.84 -8.17
CA TRP A 336 -13.58 -2.08 -8.20
C TRP A 336 -14.02 -3.41 -7.57
N HIS A 337 -13.13 -4.34 -7.23
CA HIS A 337 -13.53 -5.69 -6.82
C HIS A 337 -14.35 -5.67 -5.53
N ALA A 338 -13.83 -5.06 -4.46
CA ALA A 338 -14.59 -5.01 -3.22
C ALA A 338 -15.79 -4.05 -3.30
N LEU A 339 -15.75 -3.03 -4.19
CA LEU A 339 -16.90 -2.14 -4.42
C LEU A 339 -18.07 -2.89 -5.05
N LEU A 340 -17.81 -3.61 -6.15
CA LEU A 340 -18.82 -4.38 -6.87
C LEU A 340 -19.34 -5.52 -6.01
N LEU A 341 -18.46 -6.14 -5.21
CA LEU A 341 -18.86 -7.11 -4.22
C LEU A 341 -19.80 -6.50 -3.18
N ALA A 342 -19.41 -5.43 -2.48
CA ALA A 342 -20.28 -4.77 -1.49
C ALA A 342 -21.65 -4.43 -2.08
N ALA A 343 -21.66 -3.98 -3.34
CA ALA A 343 -22.87 -3.65 -4.07
C ALA A 343 -23.74 -4.86 -4.44
N SER A 344 -23.18 -6.07 -4.53
CA SER A 344 -23.91 -7.30 -4.83
C SER A 344 -24.50 -8.00 -3.59
N LEU A 345 -24.20 -7.55 -2.38
CA LEU A 345 -24.62 -8.20 -1.12
C LEU A 345 -26.08 -7.95 -0.69
N GLY A 346 -26.96 -7.50 -1.60
CA GLY A 346 -28.38 -7.31 -1.32
C GLY A 346 -28.66 -6.48 -0.07
N ASN A 347 -29.30 -7.08 0.95
CA ASN A 347 -29.64 -6.42 2.22
C ASN A 347 -28.43 -6.10 3.11
N ARG A 348 -27.25 -6.65 2.78
CA ARG A 348 -25.95 -6.36 3.43
C ARG A 348 -25.15 -5.29 2.69
N ARG A 349 -25.78 -4.41 1.92
CA ARG A 349 -25.07 -3.29 1.28
C ARG A 349 -24.64 -2.25 2.34
N PRO A 350 -23.35 -1.87 2.42
CA PRO A 350 -22.90 -0.86 3.37
C PRO A 350 -23.36 0.55 2.95
N ILE A 351 -24.04 1.28 3.85
CA ILE A 351 -24.65 2.59 3.57
C ILE A 351 -23.85 3.73 4.20
N THR A 352 -23.31 3.52 5.40
CA THR A 352 -22.56 4.53 6.17
C THR A 352 -21.05 4.34 6.02
N ARG A 353 -20.26 5.39 6.34
CA ARG A 353 -18.79 5.29 6.32
C ARG A 353 -18.27 4.20 7.27
N ALA A 354 -18.89 4.05 8.44
CA ALA A 354 -18.53 3.02 9.40
C ALA A 354 -18.80 1.60 8.85
N GLN A 355 -19.98 1.40 8.24
CA GLN A 355 -20.32 0.12 7.59
C GLN A 355 -19.37 -0.23 6.44
N TRP A 356 -19.00 0.75 5.59
CA TRP A 356 -17.99 0.53 4.55
C TRP A 356 -16.62 0.15 5.13
N THR A 357 -16.22 0.79 6.24
CA THR A 357 -14.95 0.49 6.91
C THR A 357 -14.94 -0.93 7.47
N ALA A 358 -16.03 -1.35 8.12
CA ALA A 358 -16.20 -2.70 8.64
C ALA A 358 -16.24 -3.75 7.51
N PHE A 359 -16.98 -3.50 6.43
CA PHE A 359 -16.98 -4.35 5.25
C PHE A 359 -15.58 -4.54 4.67
N TYR A 360 -14.78 -3.48 4.55
CA TYR A 360 -13.41 -3.60 4.04
C TYR A 360 -12.50 -4.39 4.98
N ALA A 361 -12.68 -4.26 6.30
CA ALA A 361 -11.95 -5.07 7.26
C ALA A 361 -12.29 -6.56 7.10
N ALA A 362 -13.58 -6.89 6.96
CA ALA A 362 -14.05 -8.26 6.71
C ALA A 362 -13.53 -8.80 5.37
N TYR A 363 -13.67 -8.04 4.28
CA TYR A 363 -13.19 -8.42 2.96
C TYR A 363 -11.68 -8.70 2.95
N ASN A 364 -10.88 -7.83 3.56
CA ASN A 364 -9.42 -8.00 3.60
C ASN A 364 -8.98 -9.13 4.54
N ALA A 365 -9.84 -9.61 5.43
CA ALA A 365 -9.55 -10.76 6.28
C ALA A 365 -9.73 -12.09 5.54
N ILE A 366 -10.52 -12.11 4.45
CA ILE A 366 -10.71 -13.31 3.65
C ILE A 366 -9.39 -13.63 2.90
N PRO A 367 -8.85 -14.85 3.02
CA PRO A 367 -7.65 -15.24 2.29
C PRO A 367 -7.81 -15.11 0.76
N TRP A 368 -6.73 -14.72 0.07
CA TRP A 368 -6.73 -14.56 -1.38
C TRP A 368 -7.13 -15.83 -2.12
N GLN A 369 -6.82 -17.01 -1.57
CA GLN A 369 -7.17 -18.31 -2.13
C GLN A 369 -8.70 -18.47 -2.25
N ILE A 370 -9.45 -17.92 -1.28
CA ILE A 370 -10.91 -17.89 -1.33
C ILE A 370 -11.36 -16.90 -2.40
N HIS A 371 -10.81 -15.68 -2.45
CA HIS A 371 -11.13 -14.74 -3.53
C HIS A 371 -10.91 -15.35 -4.93
N ASN A 372 -9.82 -16.11 -5.10
CA ASN A 372 -9.49 -16.80 -6.34
C ASN A 372 -10.43 -17.98 -6.65
N ALA A 373 -11.10 -18.56 -5.65
CA ALA A 373 -12.15 -19.55 -5.86
C ALA A 373 -13.47 -18.92 -6.35
N LYS A 374 -13.56 -17.58 -6.41
CA LYS A 374 -14.75 -16.82 -6.84
C LYS A 374 -16.04 -17.28 -6.13
N PRO A 375 -16.08 -17.30 -4.79
CA PRO A 375 -17.23 -17.79 -4.05
C PRO A 375 -18.44 -16.90 -4.28
N ASP A 376 -19.62 -17.48 -4.12
CA ASP A 376 -20.82 -16.67 -3.91
C ASP A 376 -20.78 -16.07 -2.50
N TYR A 377 -20.44 -14.79 -2.41
CA TYR A 377 -20.37 -14.09 -1.13
C TYR A 377 -21.72 -13.91 -0.43
N ASN A 378 -22.84 -13.92 -1.17
CA ASN A 378 -24.16 -13.92 -0.52
C ASN A 378 -24.37 -15.22 0.25
N ARG A 379 -23.90 -16.34 -0.33
CA ARG A 379 -23.90 -17.65 0.33
C ARG A 379 -22.88 -17.70 1.47
N LEU A 380 -21.67 -17.18 1.28
CA LEU A 380 -20.66 -17.13 2.33
C LEU A 380 -21.18 -16.38 3.56
N PHE A 381 -21.83 -15.23 3.40
CA PHE A 381 -22.35 -14.47 4.52
C PHE A 381 -23.77 -14.85 4.94
N ASN A 382 -24.27 -16.01 4.50
CA ASN A 382 -25.57 -16.49 4.93
C ASN A 382 -25.57 -16.76 6.45
N GLY A 383 -26.60 -16.27 7.14
CA GLY A 383 -26.69 -16.32 8.61
C GLY A 383 -25.87 -15.27 9.36
N CYS A 384 -25.04 -14.46 8.69
CA CYS A 384 -24.36 -13.32 9.32
C CYS A 384 -25.31 -12.11 9.46
N PRO A 385 -25.05 -11.19 10.42
CA PRO A 385 -25.83 -9.96 10.58
C PRO A 385 -25.93 -9.15 9.28
N SER A 386 -27.05 -8.45 9.09
CA SER A 386 -27.23 -7.58 7.93
C SER A 386 -26.52 -6.24 8.07
N ASP A 387 -26.42 -5.72 9.31
CA ASP A 387 -25.71 -4.48 9.62
C ASP A 387 -24.22 -4.75 9.85
N TRP A 388 -23.36 -4.06 9.10
CA TRP A 388 -21.89 -4.14 9.25
C TRP A 388 -21.36 -3.54 10.55
N GLN A 389 -22.18 -2.79 11.30
CA GLN A 389 -21.81 -2.28 12.61
C GLN A 389 -22.18 -3.23 13.76
N ASP A 390 -22.82 -4.36 13.47
CA ASP A 390 -23.09 -5.39 14.47
C ASP A 390 -21.75 -5.87 15.10
N PRO A 391 -21.62 -5.89 16.44
CA PRO A 391 -20.41 -6.33 17.12
C PRO A 391 -19.94 -7.74 16.73
N ALA A 392 -20.85 -8.62 16.31
CA ALA A 392 -20.52 -9.97 15.88
C ALA A 392 -19.57 -10.00 14.66
N TRP A 393 -19.53 -8.93 13.86
CA TRP A 393 -18.59 -8.83 12.73
C TRP A 393 -17.13 -8.88 13.15
N LEU A 394 -16.79 -8.51 14.39
CA LEU A 394 -15.44 -8.65 14.91
C LEU A 394 -15.04 -10.13 14.96
N ALA A 395 -15.88 -10.98 15.56
CA ALA A 395 -15.66 -12.42 15.64
C ALA A 395 -15.73 -13.10 14.27
N ILE A 396 -16.67 -12.69 13.41
CA ILE A 396 -16.79 -13.20 12.04
C ILE A 396 -15.51 -12.92 11.24
N THR A 397 -15.01 -11.68 11.27
CA THR A 397 -13.81 -11.25 10.55
C THR A 397 -12.57 -12.02 11.04
N ALA A 398 -12.46 -12.18 12.35
CA ALA A 398 -11.42 -12.99 12.99
C ALA A 398 -11.42 -14.42 12.45
N ARG A 399 -12.57 -15.10 12.51
CA ARG A 399 -12.69 -16.50 12.09
C ARG A 399 -12.49 -16.71 10.58
N LEU A 400 -12.89 -15.75 9.74
CA LEU A 400 -12.59 -15.78 8.30
C LEU A 400 -11.08 -15.69 8.02
N ARG A 401 -10.34 -14.96 8.84
CA ARG A 401 -8.88 -14.86 8.73
C ARG A 401 -8.19 -16.18 9.05
N ASP A 402 -8.71 -16.88 10.05
CA ASP A 402 -8.14 -18.14 10.56
C ASP A 402 -8.19 -19.25 9.49
N ILE A 403 -9.01 -19.12 8.44
CA ILE A 403 -8.98 -20.01 7.25
C ILE A 403 -7.60 -20.01 6.56
N LYS A 404 -6.82 -18.93 6.71
CA LYS A 404 -5.44 -18.85 6.17
C LYS A 404 -4.56 -19.97 6.74
N GLU A 405 -4.80 -20.42 7.97
CA GLU A 405 -3.99 -21.42 8.66
C GLU A 405 -3.93 -22.75 7.89
N PHE A 406 -5.04 -23.17 7.25
CA PHE A 406 -5.05 -24.35 6.39
C PHE A 406 -4.06 -24.22 5.23
N TYR A 407 -4.07 -23.08 4.55
CA TYR A 407 -3.17 -22.84 3.43
C TYR A 407 -1.72 -22.74 3.92
N THR A 408 -1.47 -22.06 5.04
CA THR A 408 -0.14 -22.00 5.64
C THR A 408 0.40 -23.37 6.03
N ALA A 409 -0.44 -24.28 6.53
CA ALA A 409 -0.04 -25.65 6.84
C ALA A 409 0.21 -26.47 5.56
N LEU A 410 -0.70 -26.40 4.59
CA LEU A 410 -0.60 -27.17 3.36
C LEU A 410 0.57 -26.70 2.48
N ASP A 411 0.86 -25.39 2.42
CA ASP A 411 1.93 -24.78 1.60
C ASP A 411 3.33 -25.32 1.92
N GLN A 412 3.49 -26.02 3.05
CA GLN A 412 4.75 -26.61 3.48
C GLN A 412 5.06 -27.99 2.87
N GLY A 413 4.10 -28.60 2.16
CA GLY A 413 4.26 -29.90 1.50
C GLY A 413 3.87 -29.88 0.02
N ASN A 414 4.28 -30.91 -0.73
CA ASN A 414 3.92 -31.05 -2.14
C ASN A 414 3.54 -32.49 -2.55
N SER A 415 3.28 -33.36 -1.58
CA SER A 415 2.85 -34.73 -1.88
C SER A 415 1.48 -34.75 -2.57
N GLN A 416 1.14 -35.89 -3.18
CA GLN A 416 -0.13 -36.05 -3.89
C GLN A 416 -1.34 -35.78 -2.97
N VAL A 417 -1.30 -36.27 -1.72
CA VAL A 417 -2.35 -36.07 -0.73
C VAL A 417 -2.52 -34.58 -0.39
N VAL A 418 -1.42 -33.83 -0.24
CA VAL A 418 -1.47 -32.38 0.01
C VAL A 418 -2.10 -31.63 -1.16
N ARG A 419 -1.74 -31.99 -2.40
CA ARG A 419 -2.33 -31.37 -3.62
C ARG A 419 -3.84 -31.67 -3.72
N GLN A 420 -4.24 -32.90 -3.40
CA GLN A 420 -5.66 -33.29 -3.34
C GLN A 420 -6.41 -32.49 -2.27
N ALA A 421 -5.87 -32.39 -1.05
CA ALA A 421 -6.47 -31.62 0.03
C ALA A 421 -6.62 -30.14 -0.30
N ARG A 422 -5.61 -29.50 -0.94
CA ARG A 422 -5.72 -28.10 -1.41
C ARG A 422 -6.85 -27.93 -2.42
N SER A 423 -7.00 -28.86 -3.36
CA SER A 423 -8.07 -28.82 -4.36
C SER A 423 -9.45 -28.97 -3.70
N ALA A 424 -9.60 -29.97 -2.82
CA ALA A 424 -10.84 -30.22 -2.09
C ALA A 424 -11.23 -29.02 -1.21
N LEU A 425 -10.26 -28.45 -0.47
CA LEU A 425 -10.48 -27.26 0.35
C LEU A 425 -10.92 -26.06 -0.50
N LYS A 426 -10.27 -25.82 -1.65
CA LYS A 426 -10.67 -24.74 -2.57
C LYS A 426 -12.10 -24.93 -3.08
N ALA A 427 -12.47 -26.14 -3.46
CA ALA A 427 -13.82 -26.46 -3.93
C ALA A 427 -14.88 -26.26 -2.82
N TYR A 428 -14.61 -26.74 -1.60
CA TYR A 428 -15.46 -26.57 -0.43
C TYR A 428 -15.65 -25.09 -0.09
N LEU A 429 -14.55 -24.33 0.03
CA LEU A 429 -14.61 -22.90 0.37
C LEU A 429 -15.33 -22.05 -0.68
N GLY A 430 -15.32 -22.48 -1.95
CA GLY A 430 -16.09 -21.85 -3.02
C GLY A 430 -17.62 -21.90 -2.82
N HIS A 431 -18.11 -22.86 -2.03
CA HIS A 431 -19.54 -23.14 -1.87
C HIS A 431 -20.01 -23.17 -0.40
N CYS A 432 -19.14 -22.89 0.56
CA CYS A 432 -19.49 -22.92 1.98
C CYS A 432 -20.21 -21.64 2.44
N THR A 433 -20.91 -21.76 3.57
CA THR A 433 -21.31 -20.61 4.40
C THR A 433 -20.21 -20.28 5.40
N TYR A 434 -20.24 -19.08 5.98
CA TYR A 434 -19.36 -18.65 7.06
C TYR A 434 -19.40 -19.62 8.23
N ARG A 435 -20.60 -20.09 8.61
CA ARG A 435 -20.75 -21.06 9.70
C ARG A 435 -20.03 -22.37 9.38
N GLN A 436 -20.17 -22.88 8.15
CA GLN A 436 -19.50 -24.11 7.72
C GLN A 436 -17.98 -23.97 7.65
N ALA A 437 -17.48 -22.84 7.14
CA ALA A 437 -16.05 -22.53 7.16
C ALA A 437 -15.54 -22.40 8.60
N GLY A 438 -16.30 -21.69 9.44
CA GLY A 438 -16.00 -21.48 10.84
C GLY A 438 -15.94 -22.76 11.65
N ASN A 439 -16.92 -23.66 11.49
CA ASN A 439 -16.89 -24.96 12.15
C ASN A 439 -15.68 -25.80 11.71
N LEU A 440 -15.26 -25.72 10.44
CA LEU A 440 -14.05 -26.41 9.99
C LEU A 440 -12.79 -25.85 10.68
N VAL A 441 -12.71 -24.53 10.86
CA VAL A 441 -11.63 -23.87 11.63
C VAL A 441 -11.67 -24.31 13.09
N ASP A 442 -12.84 -24.25 13.73
CA ASP A 442 -13.02 -24.63 15.13
C ASP A 442 -12.60 -26.11 15.34
N ASP A 443 -13.02 -27.02 14.45
CA ASP A 443 -12.61 -28.43 14.48
C ASP A 443 -11.09 -28.60 14.30
N TYR A 444 -10.47 -27.78 13.44
CA TYR A 444 -9.03 -27.83 13.19
C TYR A 444 -8.24 -27.35 14.40
N HIS A 445 -8.67 -26.26 15.04
CA HIS A 445 -8.06 -25.73 16.25
C HIS A 445 -8.06 -26.75 17.39
N GLN A 446 -9.09 -27.59 17.49
CA GLN A 446 -9.14 -28.68 18.47
C GLN A 446 -8.10 -29.79 18.20
N VAL A 447 -7.88 -30.16 16.94
CA VAL A 447 -6.99 -31.29 16.59
C VAL A 447 -5.54 -30.89 16.31
N GLN A 448 -5.25 -29.59 16.18
CA GLN A 448 -3.93 -29.13 15.72
C GLN A 448 -2.79 -29.65 16.61
N ARG A 449 -3.03 -29.69 17.93
CA ARG A 449 -2.08 -30.22 18.91
C ARG A 449 -1.83 -31.72 18.71
N GLU A 450 -2.88 -32.49 18.49
CA GLU A 450 -2.79 -33.94 18.27
C GLU A 450 -2.04 -34.27 16.98
N LEU A 451 -2.29 -33.51 15.91
CA LEU A 451 -1.57 -33.66 14.64
C LEU A 451 -0.08 -33.39 14.82
N ARG A 452 0.28 -32.30 15.53
CA ARG A 452 1.68 -31.96 15.83
C ARG A 452 2.35 -33.01 16.69
N ALA A 453 1.69 -33.47 17.76
CA ALA A 453 2.21 -34.50 18.65
C ALA A 453 2.44 -35.83 17.90
N THR A 454 1.53 -36.19 16.99
CA THR A 454 1.67 -37.39 16.14
C THR A 454 2.90 -37.28 15.24
N VAL A 455 3.06 -36.16 14.53
CA VAL A 455 4.23 -35.94 13.67
C VAL A 455 5.52 -35.93 14.50
N GLN A 456 5.51 -35.30 15.68
CA GLN A 456 6.65 -35.26 16.59
C GLN A 456 7.04 -36.65 17.08
N SER A 457 6.07 -37.49 17.44
CA SER A 457 6.32 -38.88 17.85
C SER A 457 6.95 -39.71 16.71
N SER A 458 6.59 -39.42 15.45
CA SER A 458 7.14 -40.10 14.28
C SER A 458 8.54 -39.59 13.86
N LEU A 459 8.98 -38.46 14.40
CA LEU A 459 10.23 -37.77 14.09
C LEU A 459 10.99 -37.42 15.38
N ALA A 460 11.08 -38.37 16.30
CA ALA A 460 11.69 -38.16 17.61
C ALA A 460 13.18 -37.75 17.53
N ASP A 461 13.86 -38.12 16.43
CA ASP A 461 15.23 -37.74 16.10
C ASP A 461 15.42 -36.25 15.78
N LEU A 462 14.34 -35.54 15.45
CA LEU A 462 14.34 -34.10 15.15
C LEU A 462 14.00 -33.23 16.37
N VAL A 463 13.85 -33.85 17.54
CA VAL A 463 13.52 -33.17 18.80
C VAL A 463 14.82 -32.84 19.55
N ASP A 464 15.45 -31.73 19.17
CA ASP A 464 16.39 -31.04 20.07
C ASP A 464 15.67 -29.98 20.91
N THR A 465 16.31 -29.61 22.02
CA THR A 465 15.87 -28.81 23.17
C THR A 465 15.58 -27.33 22.89
N ASP A 466 14.97 -27.01 21.74
CA ASP A 466 14.67 -25.65 21.28
C ASP A 466 13.50 -24.97 22.01
N GLU A 467 12.93 -25.62 23.03
CA GLU A 467 11.78 -25.12 23.79
C GLU A 467 12.06 -23.75 24.42
N TYR A 468 13.31 -23.52 24.85
CA TYR A 468 13.77 -22.28 25.46
C TYR A 468 14.68 -21.45 24.56
N THR A 469 14.96 -21.93 23.34
CA THR A 469 15.76 -21.15 22.39
C THR A 469 14.98 -19.90 21.99
N THR A 470 15.61 -18.74 22.18
CA THR A 470 14.93 -17.46 21.92
C THR A 470 15.17 -16.98 20.50
N TRP A 471 14.15 -16.43 19.85
CA TRP A 471 14.32 -15.63 18.64
C TRP A 471 14.71 -14.19 18.97
N GLU A 472 15.23 -13.49 17.97
CA GLU A 472 15.61 -12.08 18.07
C GLU A 472 14.39 -11.22 18.45
N GLY A 473 14.39 -10.60 19.62
CA GLY A 473 13.24 -9.87 20.16
C GLY A 473 13.02 -8.53 19.47
N MET A 474 11.77 -8.09 19.38
CA MET A 474 11.39 -6.74 18.99
C MET A 474 11.67 -5.73 20.12
N LEU A 475 11.44 -6.11 21.38
CA LEU A 475 11.61 -5.22 22.52
C LEU A 475 12.99 -5.40 23.17
N PRO A 476 13.66 -4.30 23.53
CA PRO A 476 14.94 -4.36 24.25
C PRO A 476 14.77 -4.76 25.72
N VAL A 477 13.56 -4.64 26.26
CA VAL A 477 13.17 -5.00 27.63
C VAL A 477 11.98 -5.95 27.60
N GLY A 478 11.97 -6.93 28.51
CA GLY A 478 10.96 -7.99 28.53
C GLY A 478 9.57 -7.56 29.00
N LEU A 479 9.42 -6.39 29.64
CA LEU A 479 8.16 -5.93 30.22
C LEU A 479 8.00 -4.41 30.07
N ILE A 480 6.84 -3.98 29.56
CA ILE A 480 6.46 -2.57 29.41
C ILE A 480 5.23 -2.29 30.27
N ALA A 481 5.34 -1.37 31.22
CA ALA A 481 4.21 -0.92 32.02
C ALA A 481 3.32 0.05 31.22
N CYS A 482 2.01 -0.23 31.18
CA CYS A 482 1.00 0.62 30.57
C CYS A 482 0.37 1.56 31.63
N PRO A 483 -0.15 2.73 31.23
CA PRO A 483 -0.72 3.72 32.16
C PRO A 483 -1.93 3.21 32.95
N ASN A 484 -2.65 2.21 32.44
CA ASN A 484 -3.81 1.61 33.09
C ASN A 484 -3.44 0.45 34.04
N GLY A 485 -2.17 0.29 34.40
CA GLY A 485 -1.69 -0.75 35.34
C GLY A 485 -1.40 -2.11 34.69
N LEU A 486 -1.78 -2.31 33.43
CA LEU A 486 -1.43 -3.52 32.68
C LEU A 486 0.03 -3.49 32.21
N GLN A 487 0.53 -4.66 31.81
CA GLN A 487 1.89 -4.85 31.34
C GLN A 487 1.88 -5.51 29.96
N ILE A 488 2.87 -5.21 29.12
CA ILE A 488 3.07 -5.91 27.85
C ILE A 488 4.43 -6.59 27.88
N ALA A 489 4.44 -7.90 27.66
CA ALA A 489 5.63 -8.72 27.55
C ALA A 489 5.78 -9.26 26.13
N GLU A 490 7.02 -9.45 25.67
CA GLU A 490 7.27 -10.18 24.42
C GLU A 490 7.46 -11.66 24.71
N LEU A 491 6.79 -12.52 23.93
CA LEU A 491 6.99 -13.96 23.95
C LEU A 491 8.16 -14.28 23.01
N ARG A 492 9.18 -14.98 23.49
CA ARG A 492 10.48 -15.08 22.82
C ARG A 492 10.93 -16.49 22.48
N CYS A 493 10.30 -17.52 23.03
CA CYS A 493 10.61 -18.91 22.75
C CYS A 493 9.34 -19.78 22.70
N PRO A 494 9.42 -21.03 22.21
CA PRO A 494 8.28 -21.95 22.21
C PRO A 494 7.65 -22.20 23.59
N ALA A 495 8.45 -22.24 24.67
CA ALA A 495 7.95 -22.40 26.04
C ALA A 495 7.01 -21.24 26.44
N ASP A 496 7.36 -20.00 26.07
CA ASP A 496 6.51 -18.83 26.32
C ASP A 496 5.16 -18.98 25.60
N LEU A 497 5.18 -19.43 24.35
CA LEU A 497 3.97 -19.63 23.56
C LEU A 497 3.10 -20.75 24.15
N TYR A 498 3.73 -21.82 24.64
CA TYR A 498 3.02 -22.91 25.30
C TYR A 498 2.36 -22.45 26.61
N ALA A 499 3.09 -21.72 27.45
CA ALA A 499 2.56 -21.17 28.70
C ALA A 499 1.39 -20.21 28.43
N GLU A 500 1.53 -19.36 27.41
CA GLU A 500 0.48 -18.44 26.98
C GLU A 500 -0.76 -19.19 26.44
N HIS A 501 -0.55 -20.23 25.61
CA HIS A 501 -1.60 -21.12 25.12
C HIS A 501 -2.38 -21.77 26.25
N ILE A 502 -1.70 -22.32 27.27
CA ILE A 502 -2.37 -22.94 28.42
C ILE A 502 -3.17 -21.89 29.22
N ALA A 503 -2.65 -20.67 29.36
CA ALA A 503 -3.33 -19.61 30.11
C ALA A 503 -4.59 -19.07 29.40
N LEU A 504 -4.55 -18.98 28.06
CA LEU A 504 -5.61 -18.36 27.25
C LEU A 504 -6.42 -19.37 26.43
N ALA A 505 -6.08 -20.64 26.42
CA ALA A 505 -6.73 -21.67 25.59
C ALA A 505 -6.85 -21.27 24.10
N HIS A 506 -5.79 -20.67 23.52
CA HIS A 506 -5.81 -20.14 22.15
C HIS A 506 -4.57 -20.57 21.35
N CYS A 507 -4.60 -20.54 20.01
CA CYS A 507 -3.67 -21.32 19.16
C CYS A 507 -2.26 -20.72 18.98
N ILE A 508 -1.77 -19.92 19.93
CA ILE A 508 -0.51 -19.18 19.82
C ILE A 508 0.75 -20.06 19.92
N ASP A 509 0.66 -21.22 20.58
CA ASP A 509 1.71 -22.25 20.65
C ASP A 509 2.14 -22.75 19.27
N SER A 510 1.32 -22.47 18.26
CA SER A 510 1.51 -22.92 16.91
C SER A 510 2.45 -22.04 16.06
N TYR A 511 2.86 -20.87 16.58
CA TYR A 511 3.49 -19.78 15.83
C TYR A 511 5.03 -19.75 15.90
N ASP A 512 5.65 -20.71 16.59
CA ASP A 512 7.10 -20.82 16.79
C ASP A 512 7.90 -20.74 15.47
N GLN A 513 7.48 -21.50 14.45
CA GLN A 513 8.13 -21.48 13.15
C GLN A 513 8.09 -20.09 12.48
N ALA A 514 6.95 -19.42 12.51
CA ALA A 514 6.78 -18.09 11.91
C ALA A 514 7.62 -17.05 12.66
N ALA A 515 7.73 -17.17 13.99
CA ALA A 515 8.59 -16.32 14.80
C ALA A 515 10.08 -16.53 14.46
N TYR A 516 10.52 -17.79 14.34
CA TYR A 516 11.89 -18.13 13.93
C TYR A 516 12.24 -17.70 12.50
N ARG A 517 11.30 -17.74 11.56
CA ARG A 517 11.51 -17.20 10.19
C ARG A 517 11.67 -15.67 10.16
N GLY A 518 11.27 -14.99 11.23
CA GLY A 518 11.17 -13.55 11.25
C GLY A 518 9.89 -13.01 10.60
N ASP A 519 8.88 -13.87 10.37
CA ASP A 519 7.60 -13.46 9.79
C ASP A 519 6.75 -12.68 10.80
N CYS A 520 6.85 -13.01 12.10
CA CYS A 520 6.06 -12.36 13.15
C CYS A 520 6.80 -12.16 14.48
N ARG A 521 6.22 -11.34 15.36
CA ARG A 521 6.56 -11.23 16.79
C ARG A 521 5.29 -11.25 17.63
N LEU A 522 5.40 -11.87 18.80
CA LEU A 522 4.26 -12.22 19.64
C LEU A 522 4.37 -11.50 20.98
N LEU A 523 3.27 -10.89 21.40
CA LEU A 523 3.21 -10.10 22.62
C LEU A 523 2.09 -10.61 23.52
N SER A 524 2.29 -10.54 24.83
CA SER A 524 1.30 -10.84 25.86
C SER A 524 0.93 -9.56 26.60
N VAL A 525 -0.36 -9.28 26.69
CA VAL A 525 -0.94 -8.25 27.57
C VAL A 525 -1.29 -8.92 28.88
N ARG A 526 -0.73 -8.41 29.99
CA ARG A 526 -0.76 -9.05 31.30
C ARG A 526 -1.30 -8.14 32.38
N GLU A 527 -1.96 -8.73 33.36
CA GLU A 527 -2.32 -8.11 34.64
C GLU A 527 -1.62 -8.87 35.76
N ALA A 528 -0.77 -8.19 36.53
CA ALA A 528 0.00 -8.81 37.62
C ALA A 528 0.72 -10.13 37.21
N GLY A 529 1.27 -10.16 35.98
CA GLY A 529 1.96 -11.34 35.43
C GLY A 529 1.05 -12.39 34.78
N ARG A 530 -0.28 -12.31 34.94
CA ARG A 530 -1.24 -13.21 34.30
C ARG A 530 -1.60 -12.72 32.89
N PRO A 531 -1.53 -13.57 31.85
CA PRO A 531 -2.01 -13.25 30.51
C PRO A 531 -3.51 -12.93 30.48
N LEU A 532 -3.86 -11.85 29.78
CA LEU A 532 -5.24 -11.46 29.45
C LEU A 532 -5.53 -11.58 27.95
N ALA A 533 -4.55 -11.24 27.13
CA ALA A 533 -4.63 -11.31 25.69
C ALA A 533 -3.23 -11.42 25.08
N SER A 534 -3.15 -11.91 23.85
CA SER A 534 -1.90 -11.94 23.09
C SER A 534 -2.08 -11.36 21.70
N ALA A 535 -1.03 -10.71 21.20
CA ALA A 535 -1.01 -10.07 19.90
C ALA A 535 0.06 -10.67 19.01
N GLU A 536 -0.26 -10.81 17.73
CA GLU A 536 0.69 -11.12 16.68
C GLU A 536 0.96 -9.85 15.85
N LEU A 537 2.24 -9.55 15.66
CA LEU A 537 2.73 -8.45 14.86
C LEU A 537 3.51 -8.98 13.66
N GLU A 538 3.36 -8.33 12.52
CA GLU A 538 4.20 -8.58 11.34
C GLU A 538 4.73 -7.28 10.74
N LEU A 539 5.77 -7.38 9.91
CA LEU A 539 6.32 -6.25 9.15
C LEU A 539 5.68 -6.18 7.77
N ARG A 540 4.76 -5.22 7.57
CA ARG A 540 4.10 -4.96 6.28
C ARG A 540 4.67 -3.72 5.60
N ARG A 541 4.96 -3.85 4.31
CA ARG A 541 5.19 -2.69 3.42
C ARG A 541 3.86 -2.21 2.85
N GLU A 542 3.75 -0.90 2.64
CA GLU A 542 2.64 -0.39 1.86
C GLU A 542 2.79 -0.80 0.38
N HIS A 543 1.68 -1.02 -0.29
CA HIS A 543 1.68 -1.35 -1.72
C HIS A 543 2.39 -0.26 -2.54
N GLY A 544 3.39 -0.67 -3.34
CA GLY A 544 4.22 0.24 -4.14
C GLY A 544 5.30 0.99 -3.35
N GLU A 545 5.65 0.54 -2.14
CA GLU A 545 6.88 0.93 -1.46
C GLU A 545 8.09 0.18 -2.06
N PRO A 546 9.24 0.85 -2.33
CA PRO A 546 10.41 0.20 -2.90
C PRO A 546 10.97 -0.92 -2.01
N LEU A 547 11.26 -2.07 -2.63
CA LEU A 547 12.03 -3.15 -2.00
C LEU A 547 13.41 -2.63 -1.57
N GLY A 548 13.86 -3.02 -0.37
CA GLY A 548 15.17 -2.62 0.18
C GLY A 548 15.18 -1.38 1.09
N ARG A 549 14.04 -0.69 1.29
CA ARG A 549 13.96 0.37 2.31
C ARG A 549 14.03 -0.24 3.72
N PRO A 550 14.85 0.27 4.66
CA PRO A 550 14.90 -0.26 6.02
C PRO A 550 13.53 -0.24 6.70
N TRP A 551 13.28 -1.24 7.55
CA TRP A 551 12.08 -1.30 8.38
C TRP A 551 12.02 -0.12 9.35
N ASN A 552 10.82 0.36 9.62
CA ASN A 552 10.58 1.39 10.63
C ASN A 552 9.29 1.07 11.40
N PRO A 553 9.07 1.67 12.58
CA PRO A 553 7.92 1.32 13.43
C PRO A 553 6.54 1.52 12.78
N GLN A 554 6.43 2.28 11.70
CA GLN A 554 5.16 2.42 10.95
C GLN A 554 4.83 1.19 10.10
N HIS A 555 5.80 0.32 9.85
CA HIS A 555 5.61 -0.94 9.11
C HIS A 555 5.10 -2.07 10.01
N LEU A 556 5.06 -1.87 11.34
CA LEU A 556 4.46 -2.84 12.25
C LEU A 556 2.95 -2.84 12.09
N SER A 557 2.43 -3.99 11.67
CA SER A 557 1.01 -4.27 11.54
C SER A 557 0.60 -5.30 12.55
N THR A 558 -0.46 -5.02 13.31
CA THR A 558 -1.14 -6.04 14.11
C THR A 558 -1.84 -6.99 13.16
N VAL A 559 -1.44 -8.26 13.19
CA VAL A 559 -2.15 -9.33 12.51
C VAL A 559 -3.41 -9.61 13.29
N GLN A 560 -3.30 -9.89 14.59
CA GLN A 560 -4.42 -10.18 15.47
C GLN A 560 -4.11 -9.81 16.91
N LEU A 561 -5.17 -9.66 17.71
CA LEU A 561 -5.15 -9.49 19.15
C LEU A 561 -6.30 -10.35 19.71
N ARG A 562 -5.96 -11.37 20.49
CA ARG A 562 -6.88 -12.42 20.94
C ARG A 562 -6.83 -12.58 22.46
N GLU A 563 -7.97 -12.77 23.09
CA GLU A 563 -8.09 -13.18 24.50
C GLU A 563 -8.38 -14.68 24.59
N PHE A 564 -8.98 -15.09 25.71
CA PHE A 564 -9.34 -16.48 25.97
C PHE A 564 -10.14 -17.12 24.82
N ASP A 565 -9.83 -18.37 24.49
CA ASP A 565 -10.51 -19.17 23.46
C ASP A 565 -10.53 -18.52 22.06
N ASN A 566 -9.41 -17.91 21.67
CA ASN A 566 -9.24 -17.18 20.41
C ASN A 566 -10.24 -16.01 20.21
N ALA A 567 -10.93 -15.54 21.26
CA ALA A 567 -11.89 -14.45 21.12
C ALA A 567 -11.19 -13.12 20.74
N PRO A 568 -11.81 -12.28 19.89
CA PRO A 568 -11.24 -10.97 19.55
C PRO A 568 -11.33 -10.00 20.73
N VAL A 569 -10.29 -9.20 20.96
CA VAL A 569 -10.29 -8.21 22.05
C VAL A 569 -11.01 -6.92 21.65
N PRO A 570 -12.06 -6.49 22.37
CA PRO A 570 -12.71 -5.20 22.13
C PRO A 570 -11.74 -4.04 22.34
N ALA A 571 -11.83 -3.02 21.48
CA ALA A 571 -10.86 -1.94 21.45
C ALA A 571 -10.94 -1.01 22.68
N ASP A 572 -12.09 -0.98 23.34
CA ASP A 572 -12.42 -0.23 24.55
C ASP A 572 -12.18 -1.03 25.85
N SER A 573 -11.91 -2.33 25.77
CA SER A 573 -11.50 -3.13 26.92
C SER A 573 -10.16 -2.64 27.52
N PRO A 574 -9.85 -2.91 28.80
CA PRO A 574 -8.56 -2.56 29.40
C PRO A 574 -7.36 -3.09 28.60
N ALA A 575 -7.43 -4.34 28.12
CA ALA A 575 -6.40 -4.95 27.29
C ALA A 575 -6.28 -4.24 25.92
N GLY A 576 -7.41 -3.94 25.27
CA GLY A 576 -7.44 -3.20 24.01
C GLY A 576 -6.87 -1.78 24.12
N GLN A 577 -7.16 -1.08 25.23
CA GLN A 577 -6.62 0.26 25.51
C GLN A 577 -5.11 0.21 25.77
N ALA A 578 -4.62 -0.73 26.58
CA ALA A 578 -3.20 -0.93 26.84
C ALA A 578 -2.42 -1.22 25.55
N TYR A 579 -2.93 -2.15 24.74
CA TYR A 579 -2.31 -2.50 23.47
C TYR A 579 -2.30 -1.33 22.47
N ARG A 580 -3.39 -0.58 22.36
CA ARG A 580 -3.45 0.62 21.50
C ARG A 580 -2.41 1.65 21.92
N TRP A 581 -2.35 1.97 23.21
CA TRP A 581 -1.36 2.90 23.76
C TRP A 581 0.06 2.45 23.41
N PHE A 582 0.36 1.17 23.63
CA PHE A 582 1.67 0.61 23.32
C PHE A 582 2.07 0.75 21.85
N MET A 583 1.15 0.42 20.93
CA MET A 583 1.39 0.58 19.49
C MET A 583 1.60 2.04 19.09
N GLU A 584 0.90 3.00 19.72
CA GLU A 584 1.12 4.43 19.51
C GLU A 584 2.51 4.88 20.00
N ARG A 585 2.96 4.37 21.14
CA ARG A 585 4.29 4.66 21.70
C ARG A 585 5.43 4.07 20.85
N ILE A 586 5.25 2.87 20.28
CA ILE A 586 6.17 2.32 19.28
C ILE A 586 6.21 3.21 18.03
N ARG A 587 5.05 3.55 17.46
CA ARG A 587 4.95 4.32 16.21
C ARG A 587 5.53 5.73 16.32
N SER A 588 5.41 6.35 17.49
CA SER A 588 6.03 7.64 17.81
C SER A 588 7.53 7.55 18.09
N GLY A 589 8.08 6.35 18.24
CA GLY A 589 9.49 6.10 18.58
C GLY A 589 9.82 6.29 20.05
N ALA A 590 8.80 6.39 20.92
CA ALA A 590 8.99 6.51 22.35
C ALA A 590 9.35 5.19 23.04
N ILE A 591 8.92 4.07 22.46
CA ILE A 591 9.42 2.73 22.80
C ILE A 591 10.40 2.32 21.70
N ALA A 592 11.63 2.01 22.09
CA ALA A 592 12.63 1.50 21.15
C ALA A 592 12.27 0.08 20.72
N THR A 593 12.42 -0.20 19.42
CA THR A 593 12.08 -1.50 18.83
C THR A 593 13.16 -1.96 17.86
N ASN A 594 13.56 -3.22 17.96
CA ASN A 594 14.34 -3.92 16.95
C ASN A 594 13.40 -4.47 15.86
N LEU A 595 13.66 -4.12 14.61
CA LEU A 595 12.87 -4.56 13.44
C LEU A 595 13.71 -5.45 12.51
N ASN A 596 14.87 -5.90 12.98
CA ASN A 596 15.69 -6.89 12.30
C ASN A 596 15.28 -8.28 12.79
N TRP A 597 14.42 -8.94 12.04
CA TRP A 597 13.89 -10.26 12.35
C TRP A 597 14.47 -11.27 11.34
N PRO A 598 15.69 -11.81 11.57
CA PRO A 598 16.33 -12.74 10.65
C PRO A 598 15.64 -14.11 10.67
N ASP A 599 15.77 -14.87 9.58
CA ASP A 599 15.40 -16.28 9.54
C ASP A 599 16.43 -17.11 10.31
N MET A 600 16.00 -17.69 11.42
CA MET A 600 16.78 -18.55 12.30
C MET A 600 16.45 -20.04 12.10
N THR A 601 15.52 -20.39 11.22
CA THR A 601 15.04 -21.79 11.08
C THR A 601 16.12 -22.76 10.65
N VAL A 602 17.14 -22.31 9.93
CA VAL A 602 18.30 -23.10 9.53
C VAL A 602 19.18 -23.56 10.70
N HIS A 603 19.04 -22.91 11.86
CA HIS A 603 19.78 -23.24 13.08
C HIS A 603 18.98 -24.14 14.03
N MET A 604 17.69 -24.39 13.75
CA MET A 604 16.80 -25.19 14.59
C MET A 604 16.69 -26.59 13.99
N THR A 605 17.09 -27.63 14.72
CA THR A 605 17.10 -29.04 14.23
C THR A 605 15.73 -29.43 13.67
N ARG A 606 14.64 -29.05 14.35
CA ARG A 606 13.25 -29.30 13.95
C ARG A 606 12.86 -28.66 12.60
N PHE A 607 13.36 -27.46 12.30
CA PHE A 607 12.92 -26.68 11.12
C PHE A 607 13.92 -26.65 9.97
N ALA A 608 15.17 -27.00 10.24
CA ALA A 608 16.22 -27.21 9.25
C ALA A 608 15.93 -28.44 8.39
N ASP A 609 15.34 -29.49 8.98
CA ASP A 609 14.89 -30.67 8.24
C ASP A 609 13.48 -30.45 7.63
N GLY A 610 13.36 -30.71 6.32
CA GLY A 610 12.10 -30.63 5.59
C GLY A 610 11.07 -31.69 5.99
N ARG A 611 11.49 -32.79 6.64
CA ARG A 611 10.62 -33.89 7.08
C ARG A 611 9.52 -33.42 8.03
N TRP A 612 9.84 -32.51 8.96
CA TRP A 612 8.84 -31.94 9.89
C TRP A 612 7.72 -31.22 9.13
N LYS A 613 8.12 -30.33 8.23
CA LYS A 613 7.21 -29.50 7.40
C LYS A 613 6.33 -30.36 6.51
N ALA A 614 6.92 -31.35 5.85
CA ALA A 614 6.21 -32.30 5.00
C ALA A 614 5.24 -33.16 5.83
N GLY A 615 5.67 -33.67 6.98
CA GLY A 615 4.86 -34.49 7.87
C GLY A 615 3.63 -33.75 8.40
N LEU A 616 3.80 -32.50 8.84
CA LEU A 616 2.67 -31.67 9.31
C LEU A 616 1.70 -31.32 8.19
N ALA A 617 2.20 -31.01 6.99
CA ALA A 617 1.37 -30.76 5.82
C ALA A 617 0.56 -32.01 5.43
N GLU A 618 1.17 -33.20 5.46
CA GLU A 618 0.49 -34.47 5.16
C GLU A 618 -0.54 -34.85 6.23
N ALA A 619 -0.21 -34.70 7.51
CA ALA A 619 -1.14 -34.96 8.60
C ALA A 619 -2.38 -34.06 8.50
N THR A 620 -2.16 -32.76 8.25
CA THR A 620 -3.23 -31.78 8.00
C THR A 620 -4.04 -32.14 6.76
N ALA A 621 -3.38 -32.55 5.67
CA ALA A 621 -4.05 -32.93 4.42
C ALA A 621 -4.95 -34.16 4.59
N LYS A 622 -4.46 -35.21 5.28
CA LYS A 622 -5.25 -36.42 5.57
C LYS A 622 -6.48 -36.08 6.42
N TRP A 623 -6.30 -35.31 7.49
CA TRP A 623 -7.41 -34.86 8.34
C TRP A 623 -8.44 -34.05 7.54
N LEU A 624 -7.98 -33.10 6.71
CA LEU A 624 -8.86 -32.29 5.86
C LEU A 624 -9.68 -33.16 4.90
N LEU A 625 -9.04 -34.11 4.20
CA LEU A 625 -9.75 -34.99 3.26
C LEU A 625 -10.83 -35.80 3.97
N THR A 626 -10.52 -36.43 5.10
CA THR A 626 -11.51 -37.17 5.90
C THR A 626 -12.66 -36.29 6.38
N ARG A 627 -12.39 -35.03 6.76
CA ARG A 627 -13.44 -34.10 7.20
C ARG A 627 -14.30 -33.59 6.06
N LEU A 628 -13.73 -33.38 4.88
CA LEU A 628 -14.44 -32.88 3.71
C LEU A 628 -15.20 -33.98 2.97
N GLU A 629 -14.81 -35.25 3.06
CA GLU A 629 -15.59 -36.38 2.52
C GLU A 629 -16.94 -36.56 3.24
N ASN A 630 -17.03 -36.12 4.49
CA ASN A 630 -18.22 -36.23 5.33
C ASN A 630 -19.14 -34.99 5.29
N ARG A 631 -18.88 -34.02 4.39
CA ARG A 631 -19.60 -32.73 4.31
C ARG A 631 -19.92 -32.37 2.87
#